data_AF-A0A961WAJ7-F1
#
_entry.id   AF-A0A961WAJ7-F1
#
_cell.length_a   1.000
_cell.length_b   1.000
_cell.length_c   1.000
_cell.angle_alpha   90.00
_cell.angle_beta   90.00
_cell.angle_gamma   90.00
#
_symmetry.space_group_name_H-M   'P 1'
#
loop_
_entity.id
_entity.type
_entity.pdbx_description
1 polymer ?
#
loop_
_entity_poly.entity_id
_entity_poly.type
_entity_poly.pdbx_seq_one_letter_code
_entity_poly.pdbx_strand_id
1 'polypeptide(L)' 'REDAYRLVQRNAMKTWQHGADFLAELKGDTEVTSRVPAAELEQMFDMGYHTKHVDTIFKRVFGRA' A
#
# COMPACT_ATOMS: atom_id res chain seq x y z
N ARG A 1 -3.65 12.65 -10.93
CA ARG A 1 -4.13 12.27 -9.58
C ARG A 1 -5.47 11.52 -9.65
N GLU A 2 -6.43 12.00 -10.43
CA GLU A 2 -7.74 11.34 -10.63
C GLU A 2 -7.64 9.93 -11.23
N ASP A 3 -6.80 9.73 -12.24
CA ASP A 3 -6.58 8.38 -12.80
C ASP A 3 -6.06 7.39 -11.75
N ALA A 4 -5.12 7.82 -10.90
CA ALA A 4 -4.62 6.99 -9.82
C ALA A 4 -5.75 6.58 -8.85
N TYR A 5 -6.64 7.52 -8.50
CA TYR A 5 -7.81 7.21 -7.67
C TYR A 5 -8.74 6.21 -8.36
N ARG A 6 -9.05 6.38 -9.65
CA ARG A 6 -9.90 5.44 -10.40
C ARG A 6 -9.33 4.03 -10.39
N LEU A 7 -8.02 3.88 -10.64
CA LEU A 7 -7.34 2.58 -10.70
C LEU A 7 -7.27 1.90 -9.33
N VAL A 8 -6.90 2.64 -8.30
CA VAL A 8 -6.83 2.14 -6.93
C VAL A 8 -8.23 1.73 -6.44
N GLN A 9 -9.24 2.58 -6.65
CA GLN A 9 -10.60 2.32 -6.18
C GLN A 9 -11.22 1.11 -6.87
N ARG A 10 -11.02 0.93 -8.18
CA ARG A 10 -11.48 -0.26 -8.91
C ARG A 10 -10.96 -1.56 -8.28
N ASN A 11 -9.67 -1.63 -7.98
CA ASN A 11 -9.07 -2.84 -7.40
C ASN A 11 -9.42 -3.01 -5.91
N ALA A 12 -9.56 -1.92 -5.16
CA ALA A 12 -10.02 -1.95 -3.78
C ALA A 12 -11.47 -2.47 -3.67
N MET A 13 -12.35 -2.09 -4.60
CA MET A 13 -13.74 -2.59 -4.61
C MET A 13 -13.83 -4.10 -4.85
N LYS A 14 -12.99 -4.66 -5.71
CA LYS A 14 -12.92 -6.13 -5.91
C LYS A 14 -12.46 -6.86 -4.65
N THR A 15 -11.43 -6.33 -3.98
CA THR A 15 -10.93 -6.82 -2.69
C THR A 15 -12.06 -6.85 -1.66
N TRP A 16 -12.82 -5.76 -1.57
CA TRP A 16 -13.95 -5.64 -0.64
C TRP A 16 -15.12 -6.59 -0.94
N GLN A 17 -15.50 -6.75 -2.21
CA GLN A 17 -16.67 -7.54 -2.59
C GLN A 17 -16.40 -9.05 -2.64
N HIS A 18 -15.17 -9.44 -2.94
CA HIS A 18 -14.82 -10.84 -3.20
C HIS A 18 -13.83 -11.43 -2.19
N GLY A 19 -13.38 -10.65 -1.20
CA GLY A 19 -12.38 -11.08 -0.23
C GLY A 19 -11.03 -11.38 -0.88
N ALA A 20 -10.74 -10.77 -2.03
CA ALA A 20 -9.48 -10.95 -2.75
C ALA A 20 -8.33 -10.23 -2.03
N ASP A 21 -7.08 -10.59 -2.36
CA ASP A 21 -5.90 -9.88 -1.88
C ASP A 21 -5.66 -8.61 -2.73
N PHE A 22 -5.49 -7.47 -2.07
CA PHE A 22 -5.42 -6.18 -2.76
C PHE A 22 -4.14 -6.03 -3.59
N LEU A 23 -3.00 -6.54 -3.10
CA LEU A 23 -1.74 -6.50 -3.84
C LEU A 23 -1.81 -7.41 -5.08
N ALA A 24 -2.43 -8.58 -4.95
CA ALA A 24 -2.67 -9.48 -6.07
C ALA A 24 -3.54 -8.83 -7.16
N GLU A 25 -4.61 -8.12 -6.77
CA GLU A 25 -5.46 -7.38 -7.72
C GLU A 25 -4.69 -6.27 -8.45
N LEU A 26 -3.85 -5.51 -7.75
CA LEU A 26 -3.03 -4.46 -8.37
C LEU A 26 -1.98 -5.05 -9.32
N LYS A 27 -1.35 -6.18 -8.97
CA LYS A 27 -0.39 -6.88 -9.83
C LYS A 27 -1.04 -7.51 -11.06
N GLY A 28 -2.31 -7.93 -10.95
CA GLY A 28 -3.10 -8.47 -12.05
C GLY A 28 -3.64 -7.40 -13.01
N ASP A 29 -3.64 -6.12 -12.61
CA ASP A 29 -4.15 -5.02 -13.41
C ASP A 29 -3.05 -4.45 -14.33
N THR A 30 -3.15 -4.72 -15.64
CA THR A 30 -2.19 -4.24 -16.65
C THR A 30 -2.11 -2.71 -16.71
N GLU A 31 -3.20 -2.01 -16.40
CA GLU A 31 -3.24 -0.53 -16.40
C GLU A 31 -2.48 0.04 -15.20
N VAL A 32 -2.40 -0.71 -14.10
CA VAL A 32 -1.58 -0.38 -12.93
C VAL A 32 -0.13 -0.77 -13.17
N THR A 33 0.14 -2.01 -13.59
CA THR A 33 1.50 -2.54 -13.74
C THR A 33 2.29 -1.93 -14.88
N SER A 34 1.62 -1.38 -15.89
CA SER A 34 2.25 -0.54 -16.93
C SER A 34 2.79 0.80 -16.41
N ARG A 35 2.34 1.24 -15.22
CA ARG A 35 2.73 2.52 -14.60
C ARG A 35 3.62 2.33 -13.38
N VAL A 36 3.34 1.30 -12.57
CA VAL A 36 4.10 0.97 -11.36
C VAL A 36 4.49 -0.51 -11.43
N PRO A 37 5.80 -0.83 -11.57
CA PRO A 37 6.25 -2.21 -11.62
C PRO A 37 5.82 -3.03 -10.40
N ALA A 38 5.60 -4.33 -10.59
CA ALA A 38 5.15 -5.22 -9.53
C ALA A 38 6.08 -5.21 -8.28
N ALA A 39 7.39 -5.10 -8.48
CA ALA A 39 8.35 -5.03 -7.37
C ALA A 39 8.22 -3.74 -6.54
N GLU A 40 7.83 -2.62 -7.18
CA GLU A 40 7.59 -1.36 -6.48
C GLU A 40 6.26 -1.41 -5.72
N LEU A 41 5.23 -2.04 -6.31
CA LEU A 41 3.97 -2.31 -5.61
C LEU A 41 4.19 -3.15 -4.35
N GLU A 42 5.01 -4.21 -4.41
CA GLU A 42 5.34 -5.03 -3.24
C GLU A 42 5.99 -4.22 -2.12
N GLN A 43 6.92 -3.32 -2.46
CA GLN A 43 7.56 -2.44 -1.48
C GLN A 43 6.58 -1.46 -0.83
N MET A 44 5.57 -0.97 -1.56
CA MET A 44 4.55 -0.07 -1.00
C MET A 44 3.69 -0.74 0.07
N PHE A 45 3.59 -2.07 0.05
CA PHE A 45 2.86 -2.88 1.03
C PHE A 45 3.74 -3.35 2.20
N ASP A 46 5.03 -2.97 2.24
CA ASP A 46 5.91 -3.28 3.35
C ASP A 46 5.52 -2.47 4.61
N MET A 47 5.08 -3.18 5.64
CA MET A 47 4.73 -2.60 6.94
C MET A 47 5.93 -1.97 7.65
N GLY A 48 7.16 -2.46 7.40
CA GLY A 48 8.38 -1.90 7.95
C GLY A 48 8.59 -0.46 7.50
N TYR A 49 8.30 -0.16 6.25
CA TYR A 49 8.35 1.21 5.73
C TYR A 49 7.37 2.15 6.46
N HIS A 50 6.15 1.70 6.71
CA HIS A 50 5.10 2.48 7.37
C HIS A 50 5.30 2.62 8.89
N THR A 51 6.04 1.69 9.50
CA THR A 51 6.30 1.66 10.95
C THR A 51 7.70 2.17 11.33
N LYS A 52 8.54 2.58 10.37
CA LYS A 52 9.92 3.03 10.58
C LYS A 52 10.13 4.15 11.61
N HIS A 53 9.07 4.89 11.95
CA HIS A 53 9.13 5.99 12.91
C HIS A 53 8.45 5.69 14.25
N VAL A 54 7.95 4.46 14.45
CA VAL A 54 7.33 4.05 15.72
C VAL A 54 8.30 4.26 16.88
N ASP A 55 9.53 3.75 16.78
CA ASP A 55 10.53 3.90 17.84
C ASP A 55 10.89 5.36 18.12
N THR A 56 10.98 6.19 17.07
CA THR A 56 11.23 7.64 17.21
C THR A 56 10.11 8.31 18.01
N ILE A 57 8.85 7.96 17.74
CA ILE A 57 7.69 8.49 18.46
C ILE A 57 7.69 8.00 19.91
N PHE A 58 7.93 6.70 20.14
CA PHE A 58 7.99 6.13 21.49
C PHE A 58 9.10 6.75 22.32
N LYS A 59 10.31 6.93 21.76
CA LYS A 59 11.42 7.61 22.41
C LYS A 59 11.08 9.06 22.76
N ARG A 60 10.32 9.77 21.91
CA ARG A 60 9.88 11.15 22.20
C ARG A 60 8.90 11.21 23.38
N VAL A 61 7.99 10.25 23.47
CA VAL A 61 6.92 10.25 24.50
C VAL A 61 7.43 9.71 25.84
N PHE A 62 8.25 8.66 25.83
CA PHE A 62 8.64 7.90 27.03
C PHE A 62 10.15 7.96 27.36
N GLY A 63 10.99 8.50 26.48
CA GLY A 63 12.46 8.51 26.63
C GLY A 63 13.03 9.65 27.48
N ARG A 64 12.20 10.39 28.21
CA ARG A 64 12.63 11.32 29.25
C ARG A 64 12.17 10.78 30.61
N ALA A 65 13.08 10.11 31.29
CA ALA A 65 13.09 9.91 32.74
C ALA A 65 14.35 10.57 33.29
#